data_AF-A0A933RU30-F1
#
_entry.id   AF-A0A933RU30-F1
#
_cell.length_a   1.000
_cell.length_b   1.000
_cell.length_c   1.000
_cell.angle_alpha   90.00
_cell.angle_beta   90.00
_cell.angle_gamma   90.00
#
_symmetry.space_group_name_H-M   'P 1'
#
loop_
_entity.id
_entity.type
_entity.pdbx_description
1 polymer ?
#
loop_
_entity_poly.entity_id
_entity_poly.type
_entity_poly.pdbx_seq_one_letter_code
_entity_poly.pdbx_strand_id
1 'polypeptide(L)'
;MPGLWQKPAAQISAFHVSPLTEALRRGDFAVIFHWFFRWFVGAAIIGFIGLMLYAGLPTGAAGPVRVVTTFVFFASACTVCGWLLGLLFGIPRTLARPQPAPLAEKAGGTDGSGKENAAPAQTGPAPAATSRVNTNLEDISDWLTKTLVGVGLTQLYFVPHYVWQSAAKISKAAGLGDNTGGQTLFLSLFLFFAPAGFWLGYVGTRTILTKFFDDVERPSLEAINTALAPEAFKIDPTGQLEKPTAAKVLAADAALLKFPITAYNTASELAAFGLANARANNLETAAVALKEATRENPSDPFFKQALATVYTAQSRPDAAKQVLQDDNDSEIALFNALYEDPPGGFEKAIRIGTRLAQQKGAEDNLNLHIWLASAYGQKHAYYTKPPGASQPGASDIVAEARAKVIDEVKAALKIAPQKAKPLLFGLWQPPQNSTDDDLASIPRDDPELGQLLNP
;
A
#
# COMPACT_ATOMS: atom_id res chain seq x y z
N MET A 1 -53.82 -11.38 -43.43
CA MET A 1 -54.47 -11.24 -42.12
C MET A 1 -53.57 -11.86 -41.06
N PRO A 2 -53.47 -11.24 -39.88
CA PRO A 2 -52.35 -11.35 -38.97
C PRO A 2 -52.63 -12.32 -37.81
N GLY A 3 -51.56 -12.72 -37.11
CA GLY A 3 -51.62 -13.02 -35.68
C GLY A 3 -51.48 -14.49 -35.30
N LEU A 4 -50.82 -14.67 -34.15
CA LEU A 4 -50.57 -15.92 -33.41
C LEU A 4 -49.32 -16.66 -33.94
N TRP A 5 -48.10 -16.43 -33.47
CA TRP A 5 -47.66 -16.28 -32.09
C TRP A 5 -46.27 -15.61 -32.03
N GLN A 6 -46.23 -14.30 -31.77
CA GLN A 6 -45.13 -13.71 -31.02
C GLN A 6 -45.69 -13.37 -29.65
N LYS A 7 -45.25 -14.11 -28.63
CA LYS A 7 -45.33 -13.67 -27.24
C LYS A 7 -43.92 -13.52 -26.67
N PRO A 8 -43.71 -12.54 -25.79
CA PRO A 8 -42.41 -11.98 -25.48
C PRO A 8 -41.67 -12.85 -24.47
N ALA A 9 -40.34 -12.84 -24.57
CA ALA A 9 -39.46 -13.19 -23.46
C ALA A 9 -39.78 -12.27 -22.26
N ALA A 10 -40.66 -12.71 -21.37
CA ALA A 10 -40.92 -12.04 -20.12
C ALA A 10 -41.06 -13.08 -19.01
N GLN A 11 -40.20 -12.90 -18.01
CA GLN A 11 -40.25 -13.52 -16.68
C GLN A 11 -39.82 -14.99 -16.61
N ILE A 12 -38.57 -15.27 -16.98
CA ILE A 12 -37.78 -16.11 -16.07
C ILE A 12 -37.54 -15.22 -14.85
N SER A 13 -38.36 -15.43 -13.82
CA SER A 13 -38.14 -14.90 -12.48
C SER A 13 -36.66 -15.00 -12.16
N ALA A 14 -36.01 -13.85 -11.98
CA ALA A 14 -34.68 -13.78 -11.40
C ALA A 14 -34.75 -14.55 -10.08
N PHE A 15 -34.26 -15.79 -10.07
CA PHE A 15 -33.97 -16.48 -8.83
C PHE A 15 -33.07 -15.52 -8.07
N HIS A 16 -33.56 -14.99 -6.94
CA HIS A 16 -32.73 -14.22 -6.03
C HIS A 16 -31.54 -15.12 -5.69
N VAL A 17 -30.41 -14.89 -6.37
CA VAL A 17 -29.18 -15.61 -6.10
C VAL A 17 -28.87 -15.27 -4.66
N SER A 18 -28.93 -16.27 -3.78
CA SER A 18 -28.77 -16.00 -2.37
C SER A 18 -27.38 -15.36 -2.15
N PRO A 19 -27.22 -14.44 -1.19
CA PRO A 19 -25.92 -13.84 -0.88
C PRO A 19 -24.83 -14.88 -0.66
N LEU A 20 -25.19 -16.07 -0.16
CA LEU A 20 -24.31 -17.22 0.01
C LEU A 20 -23.83 -17.81 -1.32
N THR A 21 -24.71 -17.90 -2.32
CA THR A 21 -24.39 -18.45 -3.64
C THR A 21 -23.45 -17.54 -4.42
N GLU A 22 -23.64 -16.23 -4.30
CA GLU A 22 -22.73 -15.24 -4.91
C GLU A 22 -21.39 -15.18 -4.16
N ALA A 23 -21.39 -15.30 -2.84
CA ALA A 23 -20.17 -15.38 -2.03
C ALA A 23 -19.34 -16.63 -2.35
N LEU A 24 -19.97 -17.80 -2.51
CA LEU A 24 -19.32 -19.03 -2.96
C LEU A 24 -18.65 -18.88 -4.32
N ARG A 25 -19.31 -18.19 -5.26
CA ARG A 25 -18.76 -17.93 -6.61
C ARG A 25 -17.56 -16.98 -6.57
N ARG A 26 -17.55 -16.01 -5.65
CA ARG A 26 -16.48 -15.01 -5.49
C ARG A 26 -15.35 -15.47 -4.56
N GLY A 27 -15.47 -16.65 -3.93
CA GLY A 27 -14.54 -17.10 -2.90
C GLY A 27 -14.56 -16.22 -1.64
N ASP A 28 -15.67 -15.53 -1.38
CA ASP A 28 -15.81 -14.64 -0.22
C ASP A 28 -16.21 -15.45 1.02
N PHE A 29 -15.20 -16.11 1.60
CA PHE A 29 -15.37 -16.98 2.77
C PHE A 29 -15.88 -16.23 4.02
N ALA A 30 -15.72 -14.90 4.09
CA ALA A 30 -16.21 -14.10 5.20
C ALA A 30 -17.75 -14.02 5.21
N VAL A 31 -18.38 -13.87 4.04
CA VAL A 31 -19.85 -13.87 3.91
C VAL A 31 -20.41 -15.26 4.22
N ILE A 32 -19.73 -16.33 3.78
CA ILE A 32 -20.10 -17.72 4.09
C ILE A 32 -20.03 -17.95 5.60
N PHE A 33 -18.92 -17.58 6.24
CA PHE A 33 -18.76 -17.67 7.68
C PHE A 33 -19.82 -16.87 8.44
N HIS A 34 -20.08 -15.61 8.06
CA HIS A 34 -21.06 -14.75 8.73
C HIS A 34 -22.49 -15.33 8.63
N TRP A 35 -22.85 -15.89 7.47
CA TRP A 35 -24.12 -16.59 7.30
C TRP A 35 -24.22 -17.79 8.24
N PHE A 36 -23.19 -18.66 8.26
CA PHE A 36 -23.14 -19.83 9.13
C PHE A 36 -23.18 -19.43 10.62
N PHE A 37 -22.36 -18.46 11.02
CA PHE A 37 -22.27 -17.95 12.40
C PHE A 37 -23.62 -17.41 12.89
N ARG A 38 -24.32 -16.62 12.07
CA ARG A 38 -25.62 -16.03 12.45
C ARG A 38 -26.70 -17.08 12.67
N TRP A 39 -26.83 -18.04 11.75
CA TRP A 39 -27.78 -19.14 11.90
C TRP A 39 -27.41 -20.05 13.07
N PHE A 40 -26.12 -20.24 13.29
CA PHE A 40 -25.60 -21.07 14.37
C PHE A 40 -25.85 -20.45 15.76
N VAL A 41 -25.48 -19.19 15.97
CA VAL A 41 -25.75 -18.45 17.22
C VAL A 41 -27.26 -18.31 17.45
N GLY A 42 -28.03 -18.07 16.39
CA GLY A 42 -29.49 -18.06 16.47
C GLY A 42 -30.07 -19.38 16.99
N ALA A 43 -29.62 -20.52 16.46
CA ALA A 43 -30.04 -21.84 16.92
C ALA A 43 -29.65 -22.11 18.38
N ALA A 44 -28.45 -21.69 18.80
CA ALA A 44 -27.97 -21.85 20.17
C ALA A 44 -28.80 -21.03 21.18
N ILE A 45 -29.12 -19.76 20.85
CA ILE A 45 -29.99 -18.90 21.67
C ILE A 45 -31.39 -19.49 21.78
N ILE A 46 -31.96 -19.97 20.67
CA ILE A 46 -33.27 -20.63 20.66
C ILE A 46 -33.25 -21.90 21.54
N GLY A 47 -32.19 -22.70 21.46
CA GLY A 47 -32.00 -23.88 22.31
C GLY A 47 -31.92 -23.54 23.79
N PHE A 48 -31.19 -22.48 24.14
CA PHE A 48 -31.05 -21.98 25.52
C PHE A 48 -32.36 -21.42 26.08
N ILE A 49 -33.08 -20.62 25.30
CA ILE A 49 -34.41 -20.11 25.66
C ILE A 49 -35.39 -21.26 25.84
N GLY A 50 -35.36 -22.25 24.95
CA GLY A 50 -36.14 -23.48 25.07
C GLY A 50 -35.86 -24.23 26.38
N LEU A 51 -34.60 -24.32 26.80
CA LEU A 51 -34.19 -24.95 28.05
C LEU A 51 -34.70 -24.19 29.28
N MET A 52 -34.62 -22.85 29.27
CA MET A 52 -35.08 -21.98 30.37
C MET A 52 -36.61 -22.01 30.54
N LEU A 53 -37.35 -21.95 29.43
CA LEU A 53 -38.81 -22.09 29.43
C LEU A 53 -39.24 -23.48 29.92
N TYR A 54 -38.44 -24.50 29.60
CA TYR A 54 -38.68 -25.89 29.97
C TYR A 54 -38.38 -26.20 31.44
N ALA A 55 -37.36 -25.57 32.05
CA ALA A 55 -37.03 -25.73 33.48
C ALA A 55 -38.17 -25.33 34.43
N GLY A 56 -39.13 -24.53 33.95
CA GLY A 56 -40.32 -24.11 34.69
C GLY A 56 -41.59 -24.96 34.50
N LEU A 57 -41.57 -26.02 33.66
CA LEU A 57 -42.77 -26.79 33.32
C LEU A 57 -42.91 -28.11 34.13
N PRO A 58 -44.13 -28.50 34.58
CA PRO A 58 -44.37 -29.74 35.31
C PRO A 58 -44.03 -31.00 34.51
N THR A 59 -43.43 -32.00 35.17
CA THR A 59 -42.77 -33.18 34.59
C THR A 59 -43.65 -34.19 33.85
N GLY A 60 -44.99 -34.00 33.81
CA GLY A 60 -45.94 -35.04 33.40
C GLY A 60 -46.37 -35.09 31.93
N ALA A 61 -46.21 -34.02 31.13
CA ALA A 61 -46.86 -33.93 29.80
C ALA A 61 -45.95 -33.50 28.62
N ALA A 62 -44.64 -33.28 28.85
CA ALA A 62 -43.73 -32.67 27.86
C ALA A 62 -42.56 -33.57 27.39
N GLY A 63 -42.74 -34.91 27.40
CA GLY A 63 -41.67 -35.88 27.12
C GLY A 63 -40.90 -35.67 25.80
N PRO A 64 -41.56 -35.58 24.62
CA PRO A 64 -40.87 -35.40 23.34
C PRO A 64 -40.17 -34.04 23.21
N VAL A 65 -40.77 -32.99 23.76
CA VAL A 65 -40.21 -31.63 23.73
C VAL A 65 -38.94 -31.56 24.57
N ARG A 66 -38.93 -32.16 25.77
CA ARG A 66 -37.73 -32.30 26.62
C ARG A 66 -36.55 -32.90 25.86
N VAL A 67 -36.81 -34.00 25.17
CA VAL A 67 -35.80 -34.75 24.41
C VAL A 67 -35.21 -33.86 23.30
N VAL A 68 -36.06 -33.20 22.52
CA VAL A 68 -35.63 -32.29 21.44
C VAL A 68 -34.83 -31.10 21.98
N THR A 69 -35.31 -30.43 23.03
CA THR A 69 -34.60 -29.29 23.63
C THR A 69 -33.24 -29.71 24.19
N THR A 70 -33.14 -30.88 24.84
CA THR A 70 -31.87 -31.39 25.36
C THR A 70 -30.88 -31.68 24.24
N PHE A 71 -31.34 -32.23 23.10
CA PHE A 71 -30.47 -32.46 21.93
C PHE A 71 -29.97 -31.16 21.32
N VAL A 72 -30.85 -30.17 21.11
CA VAL A 72 -30.47 -28.88 20.54
C VAL A 72 -29.46 -28.17 21.46
N PHE A 73 -29.70 -28.20 22.77
CA PHE A 73 -28.79 -27.61 23.74
C PHE A 73 -27.42 -28.32 23.75
N PHE A 74 -27.41 -29.65 23.79
CA PHE A 74 -26.17 -30.43 23.77
C PHE A 74 -25.36 -30.21 22.49
N ALA A 75 -26.02 -30.26 21.32
CA ALA A 75 -25.40 -29.96 20.04
C ALA A 75 -24.80 -28.55 20.02
N SER A 76 -25.55 -27.56 20.50
CA SER A 76 -25.07 -26.17 20.60
C SER A 76 -23.86 -26.04 21.51
N ALA A 77 -23.88 -26.68 22.68
CA ALA A 77 -22.76 -26.69 23.62
C ALA A 77 -21.52 -27.35 23.01
N CYS A 78 -21.67 -28.50 22.36
CA CYS A 78 -20.57 -29.17 21.64
C CYS A 78 -19.95 -28.26 20.60
N THR A 79 -20.76 -27.57 19.80
CA THR A 79 -20.23 -26.66 18.79
C THR A 79 -19.61 -25.40 19.39
N VAL A 80 -20.15 -24.81 20.46
CA VAL A 80 -19.52 -23.66 21.14
C VAL A 80 -18.16 -24.06 21.71
N CYS A 81 -18.07 -25.22 22.37
CA CYS A 81 -16.80 -25.75 22.86
C CYS A 81 -15.82 -26.00 21.70
N GLY A 82 -16.29 -26.63 20.63
CA GLY A 82 -15.53 -26.81 19.40
C GLY A 82 -15.03 -25.48 18.85
N TRP A 83 -15.90 -24.48 18.72
CA TRP A 83 -15.61 -23.16 18.16
C TRP A 83 -14.60 -22.39 18.99
N LEU A 84 -14.69 -22.43 20.33
CA LEU A 84 -13.69 -21.81 21.21
C LEU A 84 -12.30 -22.45 21.03
N LEU A 85 -12.25 -23.78 20.89
CA LEU A 85 -11.01 -24.47 20.55
C LEU A 85 -10.55 -24.07 19.15
N GLY A 86 -11.44 -24.08 18.16
CA GLY A 86 -11.14 -23.66 16.80
C GLY A 86 -10.56 -22.25 16.75
N LEU A 87 -11.13 -21.32 17.51
CA LEU A 87 -10.64 -19.95 17.64
C LEU A 87 -9.21 -19.94 18.16
N LEU A 88 -8.95 -20.65 19.26
CA LEU A 88 -7.61 -20.74 19.85
C LEU A 88 -6.58 -21.25 18.83
N PHE A 89 -6.88 -22.35 18.15
CA PHE A 89 -6.00 -22.93 17.13
C PHE A 89 -5.95 -22.11 15.83
N GLY A 90 -6.94 -21.25 15.59
CA GLY A 90 -7.09 -20.47 14.36
C GLY A 90 -6.42 -19.09 14.41
N ILE A 91 -5.97 -18.63 15.59
CA ILE A 91 -5.26 -17.34 15.72
C ILE A 91 -4.05 -17.35 14.78
N PRO A 92 -3.96 -16.40 13.84
CA PRO A 92 -2.84 -16.33 12.91
C PRO A 92 -1.56 -16.04 13.69
N ARG A 93 -0.64 -17.00 13.65
CA ARG A 93 0.75 -16.77 14.05
C ARG A 93 1.36 -15.88 13.00
N THR A 94 1.90 -14.74 13.42
CA THR A 94 2.36 -13.68 12.51
C THR A 94 3.21 -14.27 11.37
N LEU A 95 2.86 -13.86 10.15
CA LEU A 95 3.50 -14.23 8.89
C LEU A 95 5.04 -14.13 9.03
N ALA A 96 5.73 -15.26 8.89
CA ALA A 96 7.17 -15.47 8.80
C ALA A 96 8.08 -14.26 9.09
N ARG A 97 8.73 -14.27 10.25
CA ARG A 97 10.01 -13.59 10.46
C ARG A 97 10.93 -13.86 9.25
N PRO A 98 11.47 -12.84 8.56
CA PRO A 98 12.82 -12.97 8.03
C PRO A 98 13.70 -13.16 9.25
N GLN A 99 14.13 -14.40 9.48
CA GLN A 99 15.26 -14.63 10.36
C GLN A 99 16.40 -13.79 9.79
N PRO A 100 17.00 -12.86 10.54
CA PRO A 100 18.25 -12.26 10.09
C PRO A 100 19.18 -13.43 9.79
N ALA A 101 19.68 -13.50 8.56
CA ALA A 101 20.72 -14.44 8.22
C ALA A 101 21.79 -14.35 9.31
N PRO A 102 22.32 -15.48 9.84
CA PRO A 102 23.42 -15.41 10.78
C PRO A 102 24.51 -14.57 10.13
N LEU A 103 24.82 -13.42 10.73
CA LEU A 103 26.04 -12.70 10.43
C LEU A 103 27.16 -13.74 10.56
N ALA A 104 27.85 -13.99 9.46
CA ALA A 104 29.00 -14.85 9.42
C ALA A 104 29.95 -14.42 10.54
N GLU A 105 30.00 -15.24 11.58
CA GLU A 105 30.95 -15.14 12.67
C GLU A 105 32.33 -15.32 12.03
N LYS A 106 33.01 -14.19 11.79
CA LYS A 106 34.43 -14.17 11.44
C LYS A 106 35.20 -14.75 12.62
N ALA A 107 35.35 -16.06 12.63
CA ALA A 107 36.40 -16.72 13.37
C ALA A 107 37.72 -16.47 12.64
N GLY A 108 38.57 -15.63 13.23
CA GLY A 108 39.94 -15.43 12.76
C GLY A 108 40.64 -14.26 13.45
N GLY A 109 41.41 -14.56 14.49
CA GLY A 109 42.50 -13.71 14.96
C GLY A 109 42.37 -13.23 16.40
N THR A 110 42.81 -14.08 17.34
CA THR A 110 43.37 -13.65 18.63
C THR A 110 44.61 -12.79 18.39
N ASP A 111 44.71 -11.63 19.06
CA ASP A 111 45.86 -11.22 19.89
C ASP A 111 45.76 -9.74 20.27
N GLY A 112 46.18 -9.42 21.51
CA GLY A 112 46.74 -8.11 21.83
C GLY A 112 45.93 -7.23 22.80
N SER A 113 46.14 -7.48 24.08
CA SER A 113 45.85 -6.60 25.22
C SER A 113 46.33 -5.14 25.05
N GLY A 114 45.54 -4.18 25.54
CA GLY A 114 46.10 -2.99 26.19
C GLY A 114 45.38 -1.66 25.99
N LYS A 115 44.94 -1.09 27.13
CA LYS A 115 44.72 0.33 27.46
C LYS A 115 43.32 0.92 27.26
N GLU A 116 42.64 0.99 28.42
CA GLU A 116 41.72 2.06 28.80
C GLU A 116 42.28 3.44 28.45
N ASN A 117 41.43 4.29 27.86
CA ASN A 117 41.43 5.73 28.12
C ASN A 117 40.09 6.36 27.70
N ALA A 118 39.49 7.03 28.68
CA ALA A 118 38.70 8.27 28.63
C ALA A 118 37.47 8.40 27.69
N ALA A 119 36.31 8.61 28.33
CA ALA A 119 35.06 9.22 27.84
C ALA A 119 35.28 10.67 27.29
N PRO A 120 34.27 11.41 26.75
CA PRO A 120 32.82 11.17 26.71
C PRO A 120 32.12 11.48 25.36
N ALA A 121 30.95 10.89 25.09
CA ALA A 121 29.97 11.49 24.16
C ALA A 121 28.54 11.07 24.52
N GLN A 122 27.73 12.09 24.77
CA GLN A 122 26.33 12.04 25.14
C GLN A 122 25.44 11.76 23.91
N THR A 123 24.36 11.01 24.19
CA THR A 123 23.02 11.12 23.59
C THR A 123 22.90 11.02 22.07
N GLY A 124 22.97 9.78 21.56
CA GLY A 124 22.19 9.38 20.39
C GLY A 124 20.73 9.15 20.79
N PRO A 125 19.74 9.52 19.95
CA PRO A 125 18.33 9.32 20.27
C PRO A 125 18.06 7.82 20.42
N ALA A 126 17.44 7.47 21.55
CA ALA A 126 16.94 6.12 21.81
C ALA A 126 16.15 5.62 20.59
N PRO A 127 16.38 4.39 20.09
CA PRO A 127 15.53 3.84 19.05
C PRO A 127 14.10 3.85 19.57
N ALA A 128 13.27 4.66 18.89
CA ALA A 128 11.85 4.78 19.13
C ALA A 128 11.28 3.38 19.33
N ALA A 129 10.55 3.23 20.44
CA ALA A 129 9.85 2.01 20.80
C ALA A 129 9.18 1.45 19.54
N THR A 130 9.75 0.35 19.04
CA THR A 130 9.11 -0.47 18.04
C THR A 130 7.74 -0.76 18.60
N SER A 131 6.69 -0.29 17.91
CA SER A 131 5.33 -0.69 18.18
C SER A 131 5.26 -2.19 17.88
N ARG A 132 5.69 -2.98 18.87
CA ARG A 132 5.44 -4.42 18.92
C ARG A 132 3.95 -4.56 18.75
N VAL A 133 3.55 -5.13 17.62
CA VAL A 133 2.23 -5.75 17.46
C VAL A 133 1.91 -6.45 18.78
N ASN A 134 0.71 -6.26 19.31
CA ASN A 134 0.31 -6.85 20.58
C ASN A 134 0.30 -8.39 20.46
N THR A 135 1.46 -9.04 20.59
CA THR A 135 1.64 -10.50 20.51
C THR A 135 1.05 -11.22 21.71
N ASN A 136 0.55 -10.49 22.72
CA ASN A 136 -0.01 -11.06 23.94
C ASN A 136 -1.05 -12.16 23.66
N LEU A 137 -1.94 -11.98 22.68
CA LEU A 137 -2.94 -12.99 22.33
C LEU A 137 -2.36 -14.17 21.54
N GLU A 138 -1.38 -13.92 20.67
CA GLU A 138 -0.65 -14.96 19.95
C GLU A 138 0.16 -15.84 20.91
N ASP A 139 0.90 -15.22 21.82
CA ASP A 139 1.77 -15.87 22.81
C ASP A 139 0.95 -16.69 23.81
N ILE A 140 -0.14 -16.11 24.34
CA ILE A 140 -1.06 -16.83 25.23
C ILE A 140 -1.71 -18.00 24.49
N SER A 141 -2.10 -17.81 23.22
CA SER A 141 -2.70 -18.89 22.44
C SER A 141 -1.72 -20.01 22.11
N ASP A 142 -0.49 -19.70 21.70
CA ASP A 142 0.54 -20.70 21.41
C ASP A 142 0.92 -21.48 22.67
N TRP A 143 1.08 -20.79 23.80
CA TRP A 143 1.28 -21.46 25.09
C TRP A 143 0.10 -22.37 25.45
N LEU A 144 -1.13 -21.88 25.37
CA LEU A 144 -2.32 -22.64 25.74
C LEU A 144 -2.54 -23.84 24.81
N THR A 145 -2.36 -23.67 23.49
CA THR A 145 -2.47 -24.78 22.53
C THR A 145 -1.41 -25.85 22.76
N LYS A 146 -0.16 -25.47 23.05
CA LYS A 146 0.90 -26.43 23.41
C LYS A 146 0.56 -27.21 24.67
N THR A 147 0.08 -26.54 25.72
CA THR A 147 -0.34 -27.20 26.96
C THR A 147 -1.54 -28.13 26.72
N LEU A 148 -2.54 -27.68 25.96
CA LEU A 148 -3.75 -28.46 25.67
C LEU A 148 -3.43 -29.70 24.83
N VAL A 149 -2.59 -29.58 23.80
CA VAL A 149 -2.12 -30.72 23.00
C VAL A 149 -1.25 -31.65 23.84
N GLY A 150 -0.33 -31.11 24.66
CA GLY A 150 0.56 -31.90 25.51
C GLY A 150 -0.20 -32.72 26.57
N VAL A 151 -1.11 -32.09 27.30
CA VAL A 151 -1.96 -32.79 28.28
C VAL A 151 -2.94 -33.72 27.57
N GLY A 152 -3.54 -33.27 26.46
CA GLY A 152 -4.46 -34.09 25.66
C GLY A 152 -3.83 -35.39 25.18
N LEU A 153 -2.57 -35.36 24.74
CA LEU A 153 -1.86 -36.55 24.25
C LEU A 153 -1.61 -37.57 25.36
N THR A 154 -1.29 -37.11 26.58
CA THR A 154 -1.07 -38.01 27.73
C THR A 154 -2.37 -38.61 28.27
N GLN A 155 -3.50 -37.92 28.12
CA GLN A 155 -4.81 -38.33 28.63
C GLN A 155 -5.72 -38.97 27.58
N LEU A 156 -5.28 -39.05 26.31
CA LEU A 156 -6.10 -39.47 25.17
C LEU A 156 -6.76 -40.85 25.38
N TYR A 157 -6.05 -41.76 26.07
CA TYR A 157 -6.54 -43.10 26.38
C TYR A 157 -7.84 -43.10 27.20
N PHE A 158 -8.06 -42.12 28.08
CA PHE A 158 -9.25 -42.06 28.93
C PHE A 158 -10.44 -41.36 28.28
N VAL A 159 -10.21 -40.61 27.20
CA VAL A 159 -11.24 -39.78 26.55
C VAL A 159 -12.45 -40.60 26.09
N PRO A 160 -12.31 -41.75 25.36
CA PRO A 160 -13.46 -42.53 24.92
C PRO A 160 -14.35 -42.99 26.08
N HIS A 161 -13.74 -43.38 27.19
CA HIS A 161 -14.45 -43.85 28.38
C HIS A 161 -15.30 -42.73 29.01
N TYR A 162 -14.72 -41.54 29.20
CA TYR A 162 -15.44 -40.40 29.77
C TYR A 162 -16.54 -39.88 28.84
N VAL A 163 -16.31 -39.85 27.53
CA VAL A 163 -17.33 -39.47 26.55
C VAL A 163 -18.49 -40.46 26.57
N TRP A 164 -18.20 -41.77 26.60
CA TRP A 164 -19.22 -42.82 26.71
C TRP A 164 -20.06 -42.67 27.98
N GLN A 165 -19.43 -42.51 29.15
CA GLN A 165 -20.15 -42.33 30.42
C GLN A 165 -20.98 -41.05 30.45
N SER A 166 -20.47 -39.96 29.86
CA SER A 166 -21.18 -38.68 29.81
C SER A 166 -22.43 -38.78 28.93
N ALA A 167 -22.33 -39.43 27.77
CA ALA A 167 -23.48 -39.70 26.90
C ALA A 167 -24.56 -40.52 27.61
N ALA A 168 -24.18 -41.53 28.42
CA ALA A 168 -25.13 -42.30 29.23
C ALA A 168 -25.86 -41.43 30.28
N LYS A 169 -25.11 -40.60 31.02
CA LYS A 169 -25.67 -39.69 32.03
C LYS A 169 -26.63 -38.67 31.42
N ILE A 170 -26.27 -38.10 30.27
CA ILE A 170 -27.09 -37.10 29.57
C ILE A 170 -28.34 -37.76 28.97
N SER A 171 -28.21 -38.95 28.37
CA SER A 171 -29.36 -39.75 27.89
C SER A 171 -30.38 -40.02 28.99
N LYS A 172 -29.89 -40.41 30.18
CA LYS A 172 -30.72 -40.62 31.36
C LYS A 172 -31.41 -39.33 31.82
N ALA A 173 -30.67 -38.23 31.88
CA ALA A 173 -31.21 -36.91 32.26
C ALA A 173 -32.25 -36.37 31.25
N ALA A 174 -32.11 -36.72 29.97
CA ALA A 174 -33.06 -36.38 28.91
C ALA A 174 -34.37 -37.20 28.98
N GLY A 175 -34.44 -38.23 29.81
CA GLY A 175 -35.63 -39.09 29.96
C GLY A 175 -35.74 -40.20 28.91
N LEU A 176 -34.64 -40.55 28.23
CA LEU A 176 -34.61 -41.60 27.18
C LEU A 176 -34.43 -43.02 27.75
N GLY A 177 -34.38 -43.16 29.08
CA GLY A 177 -34.16 -44.43 29.76
C GLY A 177 -32.74 -45.00 29.55
N ASP A 178 -32.53 -46.24 30.00
CA ASP A 178 -31.24 -46.96 29.91
C ASP A 178 -31.04 -47.66 28.54
N ASN A 179 -31.70 -47.16 27.49
CA ASN A 179 -31.62 -47.74 26.15
C ASN A 179 -30.35 -47.26 25.42
N THR A 180 -29.63 -48.19 24.80
CA THR A 180 -28.38 -47.93 24.05
C THR A 180 -28.54 -46.89 22.94
N GLY A 181 -29.73 -46.79 22.33
CA GLY A 181 -30.01 -45.82 21.27
C GLY A 181 -29.89 -44.34 21.68
N GLY A 182 -30.29 -43.99 22.90
CA GLY A 182 -30.16 -42.60 23.40
C GLY A 182 -28.70 -42.20 23.60
N GLN A 183 -27.90 -43.11 24.16
CA GLN A 183 -26.47 -42.92 24.33
C GLN A 183 -25.73 -42.79 22.99
N THR A 184 -26.04 -43.66 22.01
CA THR A 184 -25.47 -43.57 20.66
C THR A 184 -25.80 -42.24 19.99
N LEU A 185 -27.03 -41.73 20.15
CA LEU A 185 -27.43 -40.46 19.57
C LEU A 185 -26.66 -39.27 20.16
N PHE A 186 -26.49 -39.20 21.49
CA PHE A 186 -25.64 -38.17 22.11
C PHE A 186 -24.18 -38.26 21.67
N LEU A 187 -23.65 -39.48 21.50
CA LEU A 187 -22.31 -39.68 20.95
C LEU A 187 -22.21 -39.17 19.51
N SER A 188 -23.20 -39.47 18.66
CA SER A 188 -23.25 -38.97 17.28
C SER A 188 -23.33 -37.44 17.22
N LEU A 189 -24.13 -36.82 18.10
CA LEU A 189 -24.21 -35.36 18.20
C LEU A 189 -22.85 -34.77 18.59
N PHE A 190 -22.17 -35.33 19.59
CA PHE A 190 -20.84 -34.87 19.99
C PHE A 190 -19.84 -34.97 18.83
N LEU A 191 -19.76 -36.16 18.19
CA LEU A 191 -18.82 -36.43 17.09
C LEU A 191 -19.09 -35.58 15.84
N PHE A 192 -20.31 -35.09 15.65
CA PHE A 192 -20.65 -34.20 14.54
C PHE A 192 -20.43 -32.74 14.90
N PHE A 193 -21.05 -32.27 15.99
CA PHE A 193 -21.15 -30.85 16.31
C PHE A 193 -19.88 -30.27 16.92
N ALA A 194 -19.09 -31.05 17.66
CA ALA A 194 -17.82 -30.55 18.22
C ALA A 194 -16.75 -30.32 17.13
N PRO A 195 -16.46 -31.27 16.21
CA PRO A 195 -15.55 -31.02 15.10
C PRO A 195 -16.06 -29.95 14.13
N ALA A 196 -17.37 -29.88 13.88
CA ALA A 196 -17.94 -28.82 13.04
C ALA A 196 -17.75 -27.43 13.65
N GLY A 197 -17.92 -27.30 14.97
CA GLY A 197 -17.64 -26.06 15.70
C GLY A 197 -16.17 -25.68 15.64
N PHE A 198 -15.29 -26.66 15.86
CA PHE A 198 -13.85 -26.46 15.72
C PHE A 198 -13.48 -25.95 14.34
N TRP A 199 -13.97 -26.61 13.29
CA TRP A 199 -13.71 -26.19 11.91
C TRP A 199 -14.23 -24.77 11.65
N LEU A 200 -15.44 -24.45 12.10
CA LEU A 200 -16.01 -23.11 11.95
C LEU A 200 -15.17 -22.06 12.66
N GLY A 201 -14.80 -22.29 13.92
CA GLY A 201 -13.97 -21.36 14.70
C GLY A 201 -12.57 -21.20 14.10
N TYR A 202 -11.97 -22.30 13.67
CA TYR A 202 -10.64 -22.31 13.06
C TYR A 202 -10.62 -21.52 11.75
N VAL A 203 -11.51 -21.86 10.81
CA VAL A 203 -11.56 -21.19 9.50
C VAL A 203 -11.99 -19.73 9.66
N GLY A 204 -12.98 -19.45 10.52
CA GLY A 204 -13.43 -18.09 10.81
C GLY A 204 -12.33 -17.20 11.33
N THR A 205 -11.64 -17.64 12.38
CA THR A 205 -10.51 -16.89 12.94
C THR A 205 -9.39 -16.75 11.91
N ARG A 206 -9.02 -17.82 11.20
CA ARG A 206 -7.91 -17.79 10.23
C ARG A 206 -8.18 -16.89 9.02
N THR A 207 -9.43 -16.71 8.62
CA THR A 207 -9.77 -15.90 7.43
C THR A 207 -10.12 -14.45 7.80
N ILE A 208 -10.95 -14.25 8.82
CA ILE A 208 -11.46 -12.92 9.18
C ILE A 208 -10.44 -12.14 9.99
N LEU A 209 -9.81 -12.79 10.98
CA LEU A 209 -8.87 -12.10 11.85
C LEU A 209 -7.60 -11.70 11.09
N THR A 210 -7.11 -12.57 10.19
CA THR A 210 -6.00 -12.23 9.29
C THR A 210 -6.34 -11.05 8.39
N LYS A 211 -7.52 -11.06 7.73
CA LYS A 211 -7.94 -9.94 6.88
C LYS A 211 -8.11 -8.64 7.67
N PHE A 212 -8.67 -8.72 8.87
CA PHE A 212 -8.84 -7.55 9.73
C PHE A 212 -7.49 -6.96 10.15
N PHE A 213 -6.51 -7.80 10.50
CA PHE A 213 -5.17 -7.31 10.80
C PHE A 213 -4.51 -6.71 9.56
N ASP A 214 -4.62 -7.35 8.39
CA ASP A 214 -4.09 -6.79 7.15
C ASP A 214 -4.71 -5.41 6.84
N ASP A 215 -6.03 -5.24 6.97
CA ASP A 215 -6.72 -3.97 6.70
C ASP A 215 -6.35 -2.85 7.69
N VAL A 216 -6.01 -3.19 8.94
CA VAL A 216 -5.71 -2.22 10.02
C VAL A 216 -4.22 -1.94 10.14
N GLU A 217 -3.36 -2.82 9.62
CA GLU A 217 -1.90 -2.70 9.73
C GLU A 217 -1.23 -2.36 8.40
N ARG A 218 -1.93 -2.53 7.27
CA ARG A 218 -1.34 -2.33 5.94
C ARG A 218 -2.17 -1.39 5.04
N PRO A 219 -1.48 -0.62 4.18
CA PRO A 219 -2.13 0.18 3.15
C PRO A 219 -2.83 -0.70 2.11
N SER A 220 -3.95 -0.20 1.57
CA SER A 220 -4.63 -0.88 0.45
C SER A 220 -3.76 -0.87 -0.82
N LEU A 221 -3.75 -1.98 -1.57
CA LEU A 221 -3.07 -2.08 -2.87
C LEU A 221 -3.55 -1.02 -3.88
N GLU A 222 -4.83 -0.64 -3.83
CA GLU A 222 -5.39 0.41 -4.69
C GLU A 222 -4.73 1.77 -4.41
N ALA A 223 -4.55 2.13 -3.13
CA ALA A 223 -3.86 3.36 -2.74
C ALA A 223 -2.39 3.35 -3.19
N ILE A 224 -1.68 2.23 -3.03
CA ILE A 224 -0.30 2.06 -3.49
C ILE A 224 -0.21 2.32 -5.00
N ASN A 225 -1.01 1.60 -5.79
CA ASN A 225 -0.98 1.71 -7.25
C ASN A 225 -1.37 3.11 -7.74
N THR A 226 -2.33 3.75 -7.06
CA THR A 226 -2.76 5.12 -7.39
C THR A 226 -1.65 6.14 -7.09
N ALA A 227 -0.93 5.98 -5.98
CA ALA A 227 0.15 6.88 -5.61
C ALA A 227 1.38 6.76 -6.51
N LEU A 228 1.65 5.55 -7.05
CA LEU A 228 2.76 5.24 -7.96
C LEU A 228 2.48 5.59 -9.43
N ALA A 229 1.26 6.04 -9.77
CA ALA A 229 0.95 6.44 -11.12
C ALA A 229 1.92 7.56 -11.57
N PRO A 230 2.61 7.45 -12.74
CA PRO A 230 3.59 8.45 -13.17
C PRO A 230 3.03 9.87 -13.27
N GLU A 231 1.75 9.97 -13.66
CA GLU A 231 1.02 11.24 -13.75
C GLU A 231 0.82 11.94 -12.40
N ALA A 232 0.90 11.19 -11.29
CA ALA A 232 0.59 11.68 -9.95
C ALA A 232 1.76 12.38 -9.26
N PHE A 233 2.95 12.40 -9.86
CA PHE A 233 4.14 13.01 -9.25
C PHE A 233 4.98 13.75 -10.28
N LYS A 234 4.82 15.07 -10.31
CA LYS A 234 5.50 15.97 -11.26
C LYS A 234 6.06 17.18 -10.51
N ILE A 235 7.09 17.79 -11.08
CA ILE A 235 7.53 19.14 -10.71
C ILE A 235 6.90 20.15 -11.66
N ASP A 236 6.71 21.36 -11.18
CA ASP A 236 6.36 22.50 -12.03
C ASP A 236 7.61 23.02 -12.76
N PRO A 237 7.46 23.97 -13.71
CA PRO A 237 8.60 24.51 -14.44
C PRO A 237 9.67 25.16 -13.56
N THR A 238 9.35 25.52 -12.32
CA THR A 238 10.26 26.14 -11.35
C THR A 238 10.96 25.12 -10.44
N GLY A 239 10.69 23.82 -10.61
CA GLY A 239 11.29 22.74 -9.83
C GLY A 239 10.59 22.44 -8.52
N GLN A 240 9.42 23.04 -8.25
CA GLN A 240 8.61 22.72 -7.07
C GLN A 240 7.65 21.56 -7.35
N LEU A 241 7.32 20.78 -6.33
CA LEU A 241 6.35 19.68 -6.48
C LEU A 241 4.95 20.22 -6.78
N GLU A 242 4.33 19.72 -7.85
CA GLU A 242 2.93 20.03 -8.13
C GLU A 242 2.01 19.40 -7.08
N LYS A 243 1.06 20.19 -6.58
CA LYS A 243 0.05 19.68 -5.66
C LYS A 243 -0.93 18.77 -6.42
N PRO A 244 -1.26 17.58 -5.89
CA PRO A 244 -2.21 16.68 -6.53
C PRO A 244 -3.60 17.33 -6.59
N THR A 245 -4.17 17.42 -7.79
CA THR A 245 -5.55 17.92 -8.00
C THR A 245 -6.56 16.78 -8.15
N ALA A 246 -6.10 15.59 -8.53
CA ALA A 246 -6.94 14.43 -8.72
C ALA A 246 -7.44 13.87 -7.37
N ALA A 247 -8.77 13.80 -7.19
CA ALA A 247 -9.40 13.31 -5.97
C ALA A 247 -8.96 11.89 -5.57
N LYS A 248 -8.68 11.02 -6.56
CA LYS A 248 -8.18 9.66 -6.31
C LYS A 248 -6.79 9.66 -5.67
N VAL A 249 -5.89 10.53 -6.13
CA VAL A 249 -4.52 10.64 -5.59
C VAL A 249 -4.59 11.20 -4.16
N LEU A 250 -5.42 12.22 -3.92
CA LEU A 250 -5.64 12.77 -2.58
C LEU A 250 -6.17 11.71 -1.59
N ALA A 251 -7.13 10.89 -2.03
CA ALA A 251 -7.65 9.80 -1.20
C ALA A 251 -6.61 8.70 -0.94
N ALA A 252 -5.80 8.35 -1.94
CA ALA A 252 -4.71 7.40 -1.80
C ALA A 252 -3.63 7.90 -0.83
N ASP A 253 -3.19 9.15 -0.97
CA ASP A 253 -2.23 9.78 -0.07
C ASP A 253 -2.74 9.79 1.37
N ALA A 254 -4.00 10.20 1.57
CA ALA A 254 -4.63 10.17 2.89
C ALA A 254 -4.74 8.76 3.47
N ALA A 255 -4.88 7.72 2.65
CA ALA A 255 -4.88 6.34 3.11
C ALA A 255 -3.47 5.86 3.52
N LEU A 256 -2.45 6.22 2.74
CA LEU A 256 -1.06 5.86 3.02
C LEU A 256 -0.54 6.57 4.28
N LEU A 257 -0.83 7.85 4.44
CA LEU A 257 -0.32 8.64 5.56
C LEU A 257 -0.92 8.26 6.94
N LYS A 258 -1.91 7.36 6.99
CA LYS A 258 -2.43 6.81 8.26
C LYS A 258 -1.47 5.84 8.94
N PHE A 259 -0.56 5.25 8.19
CA PHE A 259 0.32 4.19 8.69
C PHE A 259 1.75 4.72 8.88
N PRO A 260 2.47 4.26 9.92
CA PRO A 260 3.89 4.57 10.07
C PRO A 260 4.70 3.90 8.95
N ILE A 261 5.91 4.41 8.68
CA ILE A 261 6.81 3.84 7.65
C ILE A 261 7.10 2.34 7.86
N THR A 262 7.04 1.85 9.11
CA THR A 262 7.26 0.43 9.44
C THR A 262 6.17 -0.51 8.94
N ALA A 263 5.02 0.01 8.51
CA ALA A 263 3.96 -0.79 7.87
C ALA A 263 4.31 -1.17 6.42
N TYR A 264 5.31 -0.52 5.82
CA TYR A 264 5.70 -0.65 4.43
C TYR A 264 6.96 -1.51 4.31
N ASN A 265 6.86 -2.62 3.59
CA ASN A 265 7.89 -3.67 3.56
C ASN A 265 8.42 -3.97 2.15
N THR A 266 7.77 -3.47 1.11
CA THR A 266 8.22 -3.65 -0.28
C THR A 266 8.72 -2.33 -0.86
N ALA A 267 9.56 -2.39 -1.90
CA ALA A 267 10.06 -1.19 -2.59
C ALA A 267 8.92 -0.30 -3.10
N SER A 268 7.88 -0.89 -3.70
CA SER A 268 6.68 -0.18 -4.19
C SER A 268 5.88 0.46 -3.07
N GLU A 269 5.73 -0.24 -1.93
CA GLU A 269 5.08 0.29 -0.73
C GLU A 269 5.82 1.50 -0.16
N LEU A 270 7.14 1.38 0.00
CA LEU A 270 8.00 2.47 0.48
C LEU A 270 8.00 3.66 -0.48
N ALA A 271 8.03 3.40 -1.78
CA ALA A 271 7.93 4.45 -2.79
C ALA A 271 6.58 5.16 -2.73
N ALA A 272 5.46 4.44 -2.67
CA ALA A 272 4.13 5.04 -2.54
C ALA A 272 4.00 5.91 -1.30
N PHE A 273 4.48 5.42 -0.15
CA PHE A 273 4.54 6.21 1.10
C PHE A 273 5.41 7.46 0.94
N GLY A 274 6.57 7.33 0.29
CA GLY A 274 7.47 8.45 0.01
C GLY A 274 6.82 9.52 -0.87
N LEU A 275 6.15 9.12 -1.94
CA LEU A 275 5.42 10.02 -2.84
C LEU A 275 4.28 10.75 -2.12
N ALA A 276 3.50 10.04 -1.29
CA ALA A 276 2.44 10.65 -0.50
C ALA A 276 3.00 11.70 0.50
N ASN A 277 4.13 11.40 1.14
CA ASN A 277 4.81 12.38 2.01
C ASN A 277 5.35 13.57 1.23
N ALA A 278 5.91 13.34 0.03
CA ALA A 278 6.42 14.42 -0.82
C ALA A 278 5.29 15.38 -1.21
N ARG A 279 4.14 14.87 -1.64
CA ARG A 279 2.94 15.66 -1.96
C ARG A 279 2.32 16.35 -0.74
N ALA A 280 2.50 15.78 0.45
CA ALA A 280 2.16 16.41 1.72
C ALA A 280 3.22 17.41 2.23
N ASN A 281 4.26 17.71 1.42
CA ASN A 281 5.37 18.61 1.75
C ASN A 281 6.29 18.10 2.90
N ASN A 282 6.23 16.82 3.22
CA ASN A 282 7.12 16.14 4.18
C ASN A 282 8.35 15.57 3.45
N LEU A 283 9.17 16.46 2.88
CA LEU A 283 10.25 16.08 1.96
C LEU A 283 11.32 15.19 2.61
N GLU A 284 11.64 15.37 3.90
CA GLU A 284 12.64 14.54 4.57
C GLU A 284 12.18 13.10 4.75
N THR A 285 10.93 12.90 5.19
CA THR A 285 10.34 11.56 5.29
C THR A 285 10.23 10.91 3.92
N ALA A 286 9.87 11.70 2.90
CA ALA A 286 9.82 11.23 1.52
C ALA A 286 11.18 10.74 1.02
N ALA A 287 12.24 11.53 1.24
CA ALA A 287 13.60 11.18 0.85
C ALA A 287 14.08 9.90 1.52
N VAL A 288 13.81 9.72 2.82
CA VAL A 288 14.16 8.48 3.55
C VAL A 288 13.45 7.28 2.92
N ALA A 289 12.13 7.36 2.71
CA ALA A 289 11.36 6.25 2.16
C ALA A 289 11.78 5.89 0.72
N LEU A 290 11.98 6.88 -0.15
CA LEU A 290 12.40 6.68 -1.54
C LEU A 290 13.84 6.19 -1.66
N LYS A 291 14.72 6.60 -0.74
CA LYS A 291 16.08 6.05 -0.64
C LYS A 291 16.05 4.57 -0.29
N GLU A 292 15.24 4.16 0.68
CA GLU A 292 15.06 2.75 1.01
C GLU A 292 14.43 1.99 -0.17
N ALA A 293 13.40 2.53 -0.83
CA ALA A 293 12.80 1.91 -2.02
C ALA A 293 13.82 1.69 -3.16
N THR A 294 14.68 2.69 -3.41
CA THR A 294 15.76 2.59 -4.41
C THR A 294 16.83 1.58 -4.00
N ARG A 295 17.09 1.42 -2.69
CA ARG A 295 18.02 0.41 -2.18
C ARG A 295 17.48 -1.01 -2.37
N GLU A 296 16.19 -1.21 -2.11
CA GLU A 296 15.52 -2.51 -2.26
C GLU A 296 15.35 -2.90 -3.75
N ASN A 297 15.12 -1.93 -4.64
CA ASN A 297 15.05 -2.17 -6.09
C ASN A 297 15.87 -1.14 -6.89
N PRO A 298 17.19 -1.33 -7.01
CA PRO A 298 18.09 -0.36 -7.68
C PRO A 298 17.92 -0.28 -9.20
N SER A 299 17.25 -1.25 -9.81
CA SER A 299 17.02 -1.29 -11.26
C SER A 299 15.79 -0.51 -11.71
N ASP A 300 14.92 -0.08 -10.79
CA ASP A 300 13.71 0.65 -11.15
C ASP A 300 14.03 2.15 -11.36
N PRO A 301 13.94 2.66 -12.61
CA PRO A 301 14.26 4.05 -12.90
C PRO A 301 13.27 5.01 -12.25
N PHE A 302 12.02 4.58 -12.02
CA PHE A 302 10.99 5.43 -11.42
C PHE A 302 11.36 5.83 -9.99
N PHE A 303 11.90 4.91 -9.18
CA PHE A 303 12.28 5.22 -7.80
C PHE A 303 13.45 6.20 -7.72
N LYS A 304 14.44 6.05 -8.61
CA LYS A 304 15.55 7.00 -8.75
C LYS A 304 15.05 8.39 -9.15
N GLN A 305 14.18 8.45 -10.15
CA GLN A 305 13.59 9.70 -10.63
C GLN A 305 12.74 10.38 -9.55
N ALA A 306 11.93 9.61 -8.81
CA ALA A 306 11.14 10.12 -7.69
C ALA A 306 12.02 10.66 -6.56
N LEU A 307 13.09 9.93 -6.18
CA LEU A 307 14.04 10.38 -5.17
C LEU A 307 14.79 11.65 -5.61
N ALA A 308 15.24 11.69 -6.87
CA ALA A 308 15.89 12.86 -7.44
C ALA A 308 14.95 14.07 -7.45
N THR A 309 13.68 13.85 -7.78
CA THR A 309 12.63 14.87 -7.73
C THR A 309 12.45 15.45 -6.33
N VAL A 310 12.45 14.60 -5.30
CA VAL A 310 12.41 15.06 -3.90
C VAL A 310 13.67 15.85 -3.54
N TYR A 311 14.86 15.40 -3.95
CA TYR A 311 16.10 16.15 -3.71
C TYR A 311 16.13 17.51 -4.42
N THR A 312 15.62 17.59 -5.64
CA THR A 312 15.44 18.86 -6.36
C THR A 312 14.50 19.80 -5.58
N ALA A 313 13.35 19.30 -5.10
CA ALA A 313 12.44 20.08 -4.28
C ALA A 313 13.02 20.50 -2.92
N GLN A 314 14.01 19.76 -2.40
CA GLN A 314 14.81 20.12 -1.21
C GLN A 314 15.95 21.11 -1.50
N SER A 315 16.11 21.57 -2.75
CA SER A 315 17.25 22.38 -3.19
C SER A 315 18.61 21.67 -2.99
N ARG A 316 18.67 20.36 -3.26
CA ARG A 316 19.87 19.51 -3.16
C ARG A 316 20.25 18.91 -4.53
N PRO A 317 20.68 19.75 -5.50
CA PRO A 317 20.92 19.31 -6.88
C PRO A 317 22.04 18.26 -6.99
N ASP A 318 23.08 18.32 -6.15
CA ASP A 318 24.17 17.34 -6.15
C ASP A 318 23.68 15.93 -5.77
N ALA A 319 22.76 15.85 -4.79
CA ALA A 319 22.17 14.58 -4.38
C ALA A 319 21.24 14.03 -5.47
N ALA A 320 20.47 14.89 -6.14
CA ALA A 320 19.65 14.50 -7.28
C ALA A 320 20.51 13.95 -8.43
N LYS A 321 21.60 14.65 -8.78
CA LYS A 321 22.57 14.22 -9.80
C LYS A 321 23.23 12.89 -9.45
N GLN A 322 23.58 12.66 -8.18
CA GLN A 322 24.18 11.40 -7.73
C GLN A 322 23.23 10.21 -7.90
N VAL A 323 21.93 10.41 -7.67
CA VAL A 323 20.92 9.34 -7.83
C VAL A 323 20.66 8.99 -9.30
N LEU A 324 20.73 9.99 -10.19
CA LEU A 324 20.38 9.86 -11.61
C LEU A 324 21.51 9.35 -12.52
N GLN A 325 22.70 9.03 -12.00
CA GLN A 325 23.92 8.77 -12.81
C GLN A 325 23.72 7.88 -14.06
N ASP A 326 22.87 6.85 -13.98
CA ASP A 326 22.56 5.94 -15.08
C ASP A 326 21.27 6.27 -15.85
N ASP A 327 20.33 7.01 -15.23
CA ASP A 327 19.01 7.35 -15.77
C ASP A 327 18.99 8.78 -16.35
N ASN A 328 19.59 8.91 -17.52
CA ASN A 328 19.86 10.22 -18.13
C ASN A 328 18.70 10.80 -18.95
N ASP A 329 17.57 10.11 -19.10
CA ASP A 329 16.52 10.47 -20.08
C ASP A 329 15.17 10.74 -19.42
N SER A 330 15.17 11.56 -18.36
CA SER A 330 13.95 11.94 -17.65
C SER A 330 13.79 13.46 -17.59
N GLU A 331 12.54 13.91 -17.38
CA GLU A 331 12.22 15.32 -17.14
C GLU A 331 13.02 15.91 -15.99
N ILE A 332 13.18 15.17 -14.90
CA ILE A 332 13.96 15.63 -13.75
C ILE A 332 15.47 15.71 -14.05
N ALA A 333 15.99 14.84 -14.93
CA ALA A 333 17.38 14.93 -15.39
C ALA A 333 17.60 16.13 -16.31
N LEU A 334 16.61 16.47 -17.16
CA LEU A 334 16.60 17.70 -17.96
C LEU A 334 16.63 18.93 -17.06
N PHE A 335 15.72 19.02 -16.08
CA PHE A 335 15.67 20.15 -15.15
C PHE A 335 16.99 20.33 -14.40
N ASN A 336 17.50 19.27 -13.78
CA ASN A 336 18.76 19.35 -13.01
C ASN A 336 19.97 19.72 -13.89
N ALA A 337 19.97 19.35 -15.18
CA ALA A 337 21.06 19.70 -16.09
C ALA A 337 21.16 21.21 -16.37
N LEU A 338 20.05 21.96 -16.27
CA LEU A 338 20.05 23.43 -16.41
C LEU A 338 20.86 24.14 -15.33
N TYR A 339 21.10 23.49 -14.21
CA TYR A 339 21.84 24.03 -13.06
C TYR A 339 23.27 23.48 -12.97
N GLU A 340 23.71 22.69 -13.96
CA GLU A 340 25.10 22.26 -14.08
C GLU A 340 25.95 23.32 -14.81
N ASP A 341 27.27 23.31 -14.58
CA ASP A 341 28.17 24.31 -15.15
C ASP A 341 28.15 24.34 -16.70
N PRO A 342 28.09 25.53 -17.32
CA PRO A 342 28.27 25.71 -18.75
C PRO A 342 29.68 25.32 -19.24
N PRO A 343 29.83 24.78 -20.47
CA PRO A 343 28.77 24.49 -21.44
C PRO A 343 28.06 23.14 -21.21
N GLY A 344 28.63 22.28 -20.36
CA GLY A 344 28.16 20.91 -20.18
C GLY A 344 26.71 20.79 -19.72
N GLY A 345 26.24 21.69 -18.85
CA GLY A 345 24.87 21.71 -18.35
C GLY A 345 23.82 21.89 -19.44
N PHE A 346 23.84 23.01 -20.16
CA PHE A 346 22.87 23.25 -21.24
C PHE A 346 23.02 22.26 -22.40
N GLU A 347 24.23 21.78 -22.71
CA GLU A 347 24.42 20.75 -23.75
C GLU A 347 23.77 19.43 -23.35
N LYS A 348 23.90 19.05 -22.08
CA LYS A 348 23.20 17.88 -21.52
C LYS A 348 21.69 18.10 -21.53
N ALA A 349 21.20 19.26 -21.10
CA ALA A 349 19.78 19.60 -21.12
C ALA A 349 19.20 19.50 -22.55
N ILE A 350 19.82 20.13 -23.55
CA ILE A 350 19.38 20.06 -24.95
C ILE A 350 19.34 18.61 -25.45
N ARG A 351 20.38 17.80 -25.15
CA ARG A 351 20.43 16.39 -25.56
C ARG A 351 19.31 15.55 -24.93
N ILE A 352 18.98 15.79 -23.67
CA ILE A 352 17.89 15.10 -22.97
C ILE A 352 16.55 15.57 -23.53
N GLY A 353 16.30 16.88 -23.56
CA GLY A 353 15.05 17.46 -24.01
C GLY A 353 14.73 17.13 -25.47
N THR A 354 15.72 17.12 -26.36
CA THR A 354 15.49 16.73 -27.77
C THR A 354 15.06 15.26 -27.91
N ARG A 355 15.53 14.36 -27.03
CA ARG A 355 15.08 12.96 -27.01
C ARG A 355 13.69 12.83 -26.39
N LEU A 356 13.41 13.57 -25.32
CA LEU A 356 12.06 13.63 -24.74
C LEU A 356 11.04 14.18 -25.74
N ALA A 357 11.41 15.18 -26.54
CA ALA A 357 10.57 15.76 -27.59
C ALA A 357 10.18 14.78 -28.71
N GLN A 358 10.89 13.64 -28.84
CA GLN A 358 10.54 12.57 -29.79
C GLN A 358 9.53 11.57 -29.23
N GLN A 359 9.24 11.63 -27.92
CA GLN A 359 8.30 10.73 -27.28
C GLN A 359 6.86 11.17 -27.56
N LYS A 360 5.94 10.20 -27.53
CA LYS A 360 4.51 10.45 -27.75
C LYS A 360 3.94 11.33 -26.62
N GLY A 361 3.27 12.43 -26.96
CA GLY A 361 2.67 13.35 -25.98
C GLY A 361 3.63 14.43 -25.48
N ALA A 362 4.86 14.48 -25.99
CA ALA A 362 5.82 15.52 -25.66
C ALA A 362 5.36 16.91 -26.12
N GLU A 363 4.56 16.98 -27.19
CA GLU A 363 3.96 18.19 -27.73
C GLU A 363 3.00 18.91 -26.77
N ASP A 364 2.50 18.20 -25.75
CA ASP A 364 1.63 18.73 -24.70
C ASP A 364 2.38 18.93 -23.37
N ASN A 365 3.69 18.67 -23.34
CA ASN A 365 4.52 18.79 -22.14
C ASN A 365 5.04 20.22 -21.97
N LEU A 366 4.33 21.01 -21.16
CA LEU A 366 4.68 22.40 -20.87
C LEU A 366 6.10 22.55 -20.31
N ASN A 367 6.48 21.70 -19.36
CA ASN A 367 7.76 21.78 -18.67
C ASN A 367 8.93 21.55 -19.64
N LEU A 368 8.79 20.54 -20.51
CA LEU A 368 9.78 20.21 -21.53
C LEU A 368 10.10 21.43 -22.40
N HIS A 369 9.08 22.12 -22.90
CA HIS A 369 9.26 23.29 -23.76
C HIS A 369 9.86 24.48 -23.02
N ILE A 370 9.45 24.72 -21.76
CA ILE A 370 10.06 25.79 -20.95
C ILE A 370 11.54 25.50 -20.70
N TRP A 371 11.89 24.28 -20.29
CA TRP A 371 13.27 23.92 -19.98
C TRP A 371 14.16 23.83 -21.23
N LEU A 372 13.61 23.44 -22.39
CA LEU A 372 14.33 23.53 -23.65
C LEU A 372 14.57 24.99 -24.06
N ALA A 373 13.58 25.87 -23.90
CA ALA A 373 13.78 27.30 -24.12
C ALA A 373 14.90 27.84 -23.22
N SER A 374 14.88 27.52 -21.92
CA SER A 374 15.95 27.86 -20.97
C SER A 374 17.31 27.35 -21.43
N ALA A 375 17.42 26.07 -21.80
CA ALA A 375 18.70 25.49 -22.24
C ALA A 375 19.26 26.18 -23.49
N TYR A 376 18.41 26.50 -24.47
CA TYR A 376 18.83 27.26 -25.65
C TYR A 376 19.15 28.73 -25.31
N GLY A 377 18.48 29.32 -24.33
CA GLY A 377 18.81 30.65 -23.80
C GLY A 377 20.19 30.69 -23.12
N GLN A 378 20.51 29.69 -22.31
CA GLN A 378 21.85 29.51 -21.72
C GLN A 378 22.92 29.31 -22.79
N LYS A 379 22.62 28.51 -23.83
CA LYS A 379 23.51 28.34 -25.00
C LYS A 379 23.73 29.69 -25.71
N HIS A 380 22.66 30.44 -25.98
CA HIS A 380 22.76 31.78 -26.55
C HIS A 380 23.65 32.69 -25.68
N ALA A 381 23.41 32.74 -24.37
CA ALA A 381 24.20 33.53 -23.43
C ALA A 381 25.69 33.18 -23.46
N TYR A 382 26.02 31.89 -23.45
CA TYR A 382 27.41 31.41 -23.46
C TYR A 382 28.17 31.82 -24.72
N TYR A 383 27.55 31.74 -25.90
CA TYR A 383 28.21 32.09 -27.17
C TYR A 383 28.20 33.59 -27.49
N THR A 384 27.51 34.42 -26.72
CA THR A 384 27.61 35.89 -26.83
C THR A 384 28.80 36.48 -26.07
N LYS A 385 29.44 35.72 -25.17
CA LYS A 385 30.56 36.18 -24.31
C LYS A 385 31.75 35.23 -24.37
N PRO A 386 33.00 35.68 -24.16
CA PRO A 386 34.14 34.77 -24.02
C PRO A 386 33.95 33.79 -22.83
N PRO A 387 34.37 32.51 -22.93
CA PRO A 387 35.14 31.93 -24.04
C PRO A 387 34.29 31.49 -25.24
N GLY A 388 32.96 31.39 -25.10
CA GLY A 388 32.08 30.90 -26.17
C GLY A 388 32.11 31.77 -27.43
N ALA A 389 32.09 33.09 -27.27
CA ALA A 389 32.18 34.05 -28.38
C ALA A 389 33.49 33.96 -29.19
N SER A 390 34.54 33.36 -28.61
CA SER A 390 35.83 33.17 -29.28
C SER A 390 35.89 31.91 -30.15
N GLN A 391 34.84 31.08 -30.12
CA GLN A 391 34.75 29.86 -30.93
C GLN A 391 34.43 30.19 -32.40
N PRO A 392 35.00 29.43 -33.37
CA PRO A 392 34.60 29.54 -34.78
C PRO A 392 33.10 29.28 -34.94
N GLY A 393 32.40 30.14 -35.69
CA GLY A 393 30.96 29.99 -35.94
C GLY A 393 30.05 30.43 -34.78
N ALA A 394 30.58 31.08 -33.73
CA ALA A 394 29.78 31.52 -32.59
C ALA A 394 28.55 32.36 -32.99
N SER A 395 28.66 33.23 -34.01
CA SER A 395 27.53 34.02 -34.51
C SER A 395 26.38 33.16 -35.05
N ASP A 396 26.69 32.09 -35.77
CA ASP A 396 25.68 31.18 -36.32
C ASP A 396 25.03 30.38 -35.19
N ILE A 397 25.83 29.96 -34.20
CA ILE A 397 25.34 29.24 -33.01
C ILE A 397 24.39 30.13 -32.20
N VAL A 398 24.71 31.42 -32.03
CA VAL A 398 23.85 32.40 -31.36
C VAL A 398 22.54 32.56 -32.12
N ALA A 399 22.58 32.72 -33.45
CA ALA A 399 21.38 32.83 -34.27
C ALA A 399 20.48 31.58 -34.20
N GLU A 400 21.09 30.38 -34.28
CA GLU A 400 20.37 29.10 -34.15
C GLU A 400 19.75 28.95 -32.76
N ALA A 401 20.51 29.24 -31.70
CA ALA A 401 20.04 29.14 -30.32
C ALA A 401 18.85 30.08 -30.09
N ARG A 402 18.92 31.33 -30.58
CA ARG A 402 17.78 32.26 -30.54
C ARG A 402 16.55 31.68 -31.25
N ALA A 403 16.71 31.20 -32.49
CA ALA A 403 15.60 30.62 -33.25
C ALA A 403 14.92 29.46 -32.48
N LYS A 404 15.74 28.61 -31.84
CA LYS A 404 15.24 27.52 -31.00
C LYS A 404 14.51 28.01 -29.75
N VAL A 405 14.98 29.06 -29.07
CA VAL A 405 14.23 29.70 -27.99
C VAL A 405 12.84 30.12 -28.47
N ILE A 406 12.75 30.78 -29.63
CA ILE A 406 11.46 31.23 -30.17
C ILE A 406 10.53 30.05 -30.45
N ASP A 407 11.03 28.97 -31.04
CA ASP A 407 10.22 27.78 -31.36
C ASP A 407 9.64 27.13 -30.09
N GLU A 408 10.47 26.98 -29.06
CA GLU A 408 10.06 26.38 -27.78
C GLU A 408 9.11 27.30 -26.99
N VAL A 409 9.31 28.62 -27.03
CA VAL A 409 8.38 29.61 -26.47
C VAL A 409 7.01 29.50 -27.16
N LYS A 410 6.97 29.41 -28.50
CA LYS A 410 5.72 29.23 -29.25
C LYS A 410 5.02 27.93 -28.86
N ALA A 411 5.77 26.84 -28.69
CA ALA A 411 5.22 25.55 -28.26
C ALA A 411 4.63 25.64 -26.84
N ALA A 412 5.34 26.21 -25.87
CA ALA A 412 4.85 26.39 -24.51
C ALA A 412 3.58 27.27 -24.44
N LEU A 413 3.53 28.36 -25.22
CA LEU A 413 2.37 29.25 -25.30
C LEU A 413 1.14 28.58 -25.93
N LYS A 414 1.33 27.59 -26.81
CA LYS A 414 0.23 26.81 -27.39
C LYS A 414 -0.45 25.90 -26.35
N ILE A 415 0.32 25.39 -25.39
CA ILE A 415 -0.17 24.44 -24.38
C ILE A 415 -0.93 25.17 -23.26
N ALA A 416 -0.29 26.15 -22.63
CA ALA A 416 -0.84 26.83 -21.46
C ALA A 416 -0.45 28.31 -21.42
N PRO A 417 -1.02 29.16 -22.29
CA PRO A 417 -0.56 30.56 -22.45
C PRO A 417 -0.61 31.36 -21.15
N GLN A 418 -1.65 31.14 -20.32
CA GLN A 418 -1.83 31.85 -19.05
C GLN A 418 -0.78 31.49 -17.99
N LYS A 419 -0.18 30.29 -18.08
CA LYS A 419 0.92 29.86 -17.19
C LYS A 419 2.28 30.18 -17.79
N ALA A 420 2.46 29.88 -19.09
CA ALA A 420 3.72 29.99 -19.79
C ALA A 420 4.17 31.45 -20.00
N LYS A 421 3.27 32.34 -20.43
CA LYS A 421 3.60 33.73 -20.76
C LYS A 421 4.28 34.49 -19.60
N PRO A 422 3.71 34.55 -18.37
CA PRO A 422 4.35 35.29 -17.29
C PRO A 422 5.70 34.68 -16.87
N LEU A 423 5.83 33.35 -16.93
CA LEU A 423 7.07 32.67 -16.58
C LEU A 423 8.18 32.93 -17.60
N LEU A 424 7.91 32.72 -18.89
CA LEU A 424 8.86 32.98 -19.97
C LEU A 424 9.21 34.47 -20.08
N PHE A 425 8.26 35.37 -19.81
CA PHE A 425 8.55 36.79 -19.70
C PHE A 425 9.51 37.08 -18.53
N GLY A 426 9.33 36.43 -17.39
CA GLY A 426 10.25 36.53 -16.25
C GLY A 426 11.65 36.02 -16.55
N LEU A 427 11.81 34.98 -17.38
CA LEU A 427 13.12 34.48 -17.81
C LEU A 427 13.82 35.43 -18.80
N TRP A 428 13.06 36.13 -19.65
CA TRP A 428 13.59 37.05 -20.67
C TRP A 428 13.83 38.46 -20.13
N GLN A 429 12.91 38.96 -19.31
CA GLN A 429 12.97 40.25 -18.65
C GLN A 429 12.88 40.09 -17.13
N PRO A 430 13.93 39.51 -16.50
CA PRO A 430 13.92 39.21 -15.08
C PRO A 430 13.76 40.46 -14.21
N PRO A 431 12.99 40.37 -13.11
CA PRO A 431 12.97 41.39 -12.06
C PRO A 431 14.38 41.62 -11.49
N GLN A 432 14.60 42.78 -10.87
CA GLN A 432 15.85 43.04 -10.15
C GLN A 432 16.08 41.94 -9.09
N ASN A 433 17.26 41.32 -9.13
CA ASN A 433 17.69 40.21 -8.25
C ASN A 433 17.04 38.84 -8.53
N SER A 434 16.44 38.61 -9.70
CA SER A 434 16.11 37.24 -10.13
C SER A 434 17.39 36.42 -10.28
N THR A 435 17.38 35.19 -9.78
CA THR A 435 18.42 34.19 -10.06
C THR A 435 18.14 33.41 -11.34
N ASP A 436 16.92 33.52 -11.86
CA ASP A 436 16.46 32.82 -13.05
C ASP A 436 16.36 33.83 -14.21
N ASP A 437 17.34 33.77 -15.11
CA ASP A 437 17.57 34.74 -16.20
C ASP A 437 17.97 34.06 -17.52
N ASP A 438 17.58 32.79 -17.70
CA ASP A 438 18.05 31.95 -18.81
C ASP A 438 17.88 32.57 -20.20
N LEU A 439 16.83 33.38 -20.41
CA LEU A 439 16.54 34.03 -21.69
C LEU A 439 17.02 35.49 -21.77
N ALA A 440 17.57 36.06 -20.69
CA ALA A 440 17.90 37.48 -20.57
C ALA A 440 19.06 37.94 -21.47
N SER A 441 19.79 36.98 -22.07
CA SER A 441 20.81 37.29 -23.06
C SER A 441 20.23 37.73 -24.42
N ILE A 442 18.96 37.43 -24.69
CA ILE A 442 18.26 37.91 -25.89
C ILE A 442 17.84 39.38 -25.67
N PRO A 443 18.10 40.29 -26.62
CA PRO A 443 17.80 41.71 -26.46
C PRO A 443 16.35 41.99 -26.02
N ARG A 444 16.14 43.01 -25.19
CA ARG A 444 14.80 43.37 -24.69
C ARG A 444 13.86 43.90 -25.78
N ASP A 445 14.41 44.39 -26.88
CA ASP A 445 13.73 44.88 -28.07
C ASP A 445 13.57 43.81 -29.15
N ASP A 446 13.81 42.53 -28.81
CA ASP A 446 13.60 41.42 -29.73
C ASP A 446 12.16 41.41 -30.27
N PRO A 447 11.97 41.53 -31.60
CA PRO A 447 10.63 41.74 -32.17
C PRO A 447 9.74 40.51 -32.00
N GLU A 448 10.29 39.30 -32.03
CA GLU A 448 9.53 38.06 -31.94
C GLU A 448 9.15 37.76 -30.49
N LEU A 449 10.11 37.82 -29.55
CA LEU A 449 9.79 37.67 -28.12
C LEU A 449 8.88 38.80 -27.63
N GLY A 450 9.10 40.03 -28.11
CA GLY A 450 8.24 41.17 -27.80
C GLY A 450 6.79 40.95 -28.24
N GLN A 451 6.57 40.36 -29.41
CA GLN A 451 5.23 40.01 -29.88
C GLN A 451 4.58 38.88 -29.06
N LEU A 452 5.38 37.89 -28.62
CA LEU A 452 4.88 36.70 -27.93
C LEU A 452 4.65 36.91 -26.43
N LEU A 453 5.55 37.65 -25.76
CA LEU A 453 5.66 37.67 -24.30
C LEU A 453 5.32 39.01 -23.65
N ASN A 454 5.36 40.14 -24.38
CA ASN A 454 5.01 41.42 -23.77
C ASN A 454 3.57 41.38 -23.22
N PRO A 455 3.35 41.86 -21.99
CA PRO A 455 2.09 41.72 -21.27
C PRO A 455 0.87 42.17 -22.07
#